data_AF-A0A812G3I0-F1
#
_entry.id   AF-A0A812G3I0-F1
#
_cell.length_a   1.000
_cell.length_b   1.000
_cell.length_c   1.000
_cell.angle_alpha   90.00
_cell.angle_beta   90.00
_cell.angle_gamma   90.00
#
_symmetry.space_group_name_H-M   'P 1'
#
loop_
_entity.id
_entity.type
_entity.pdbx_description
1 polymer ?
#
loop_
_entity_poly.entity_id
_entity_poly.type
_entity_poly.pdbx_seq_one_letter_code
_entity_poly.pdbx_strand_id
1 'polypeptide(L)'
;MKLLRLHSDQTLLSLAMSTCAGTPLTLQQLQRRFEQLRRFQARLRLPAASYFEAIGRRYRLPLRAEHAEPRKHVSVRVRDYLAGFFDGDGCVQGTGGCVKLSVTQTQSSSSVLLFFRNVLGGGIIRHTATVGLWRPCLMWQVYAQTAQRAAAVLLGSSCCKRSQLAIASQWRQHLRLQACALADLKRLKREEPPPVSCPSWHYLAGFFDAEGSISTRRPAYVRLDIGQKHPQVLQAFEVFLAAQGVHCSIYRDRKNAFHRLTIHRSADCKYVLASLVAAGLRAKRKAARIAMNICKQDFHEVRSKLQAEAGNQGRYRRLSLLGLARAESIRGLQKQLWRFEGPGRGVLESQLEKLQEDHKLRCAEERLQLLRSDIRSLLAAGASSHCVLTSMPAYSVSDATSTYVMSTLRNYKRECSAHTNTTATWGFPERGTPYIPQIL
;
A
#
# COMPACT_ATOMS: atom_id res chain seq x y z
N MET A 1 -9.77 -38.45 -9.23
CA MET A 1 -9.56 -37.00 -9.48
C MET A 1 -8.56 -36.27 -8.56
N LYS A 2 -8.32 -36.68 -7.29
CA LYS A 2 -7.33 -36.04 -6.38
C LYS A 2 -5.87 -36.11 -6.88
N LEU A 3 -5.44 -37.25 -7.45
CA LEU A 3 -4.08 -37.43 -7.97
C LEU A 3 -3.77 -36.57 -9.21
N LEU A 4 -4.76 -36.34 -10.08
CA LEU A 4 -4.58 -35.56 -11.31
C LEU A 4 -4.23 -34.08 -11.06
N ARG A 5 -4.69 -33.48 -9.95
CA ARG A 5 -4.40 -32.05 -9.65
C ARG A 5 -3.04 -31.84 -8.97
N LEU A 6 -2.58 -32.74 -8.12
CA LEU A 6 -1.23 -32.64 -7.53
C LEU A 6 -0.16 -32.82 -8.60
N HIS A 7 -0.37 -33.75 -9.55
CA HIS A 7 0.46 -33.82 -10.75
C HIS A 7 0.40 -32.53 -11.57
N SER A 8 -0.78 -31.89 -11.72
CA SER A 8 -0.85 -30.65 -12.50
C SER A 8 -0.01 -29.50 -11.93
N ASP A 9 0.07 -29.33 -10.60
CA ASP A 9 0.86 -28.23 -10.01
C ASP A 9 2.38 -28.53 -10.05
N GLN A 10 2.81 -29.79 -9.87
CA GLN A 10 4.22 -30.18 -10.04
C GLN A 10 4.67 -30.10 -11.49
N THR A 11 3.84 -30.54 -12.44
CA THR A 11 4.11 -30.43 -13.87
C THR A 11 4.15 -28.97 -14.32
N LEU A 12 3.26 -28.11 -13.79
CA LEU A 12 3.32 -26.67 -14.02
C LEU A 12 4.59 -26.03 -13.46
N LEU A 13 5.05 -26.44 -12.27
CA LEU A 13 6.31 -25.97 -11.70
C LEU A 13 7.51 -26.42 -12.54
N SER A 14 7.56 -27.69 -12.94
CA SER A 14 8.61 -28.25 -13.80
C SER A 14 8.67 -27.52 -15.15
N LEU A 15 7.54 -27.40 -15.85
CA LEU A 15 7.45 -26.68 -17.13
C LEU A 15 7.75 -25.19 -16.99
N ALA A 16 7.31 -24.56 -15.90
CA ALA A 16 7.53 -23.14 -15.70
C ALA A 16 8.90 -22.79 -15.11
N MET A 17 9.62 -23.75 -14.53
CA MET A 17 10.98 -23.58 -14.00
C MET A 17 12.06 -24.03 -14.98
N SER A 18 11.73 -24.92 -15.93
CA SER A 18 12.67 -25.38 -16.95
C SER A 18 13.17 -24.22 -17.81
N THR A 19 14.49 -24.07 -17.86
CA THR A 19 15.20 -23.23 -18.82
C THR A 19 15.28 -24.03 -20.11
N CYS A 20 14.27 -23.91 -20.97
CA CYS A 20 14.31 -24.52 -22.29
C CYS A 20 15.48 -23.92 -23.08
N ALA A 21 16.60 -24.62 -23.11
CA ALA A 21 17.66 -24.36 -24.07
C ALA A 21 17.12 -24.79 -25.44
N GLY A 22 16.80 -23.84 -26.32
CA GLY A 22 16.40 -24.22 -27.68
C GLY A 22 15.84 -23.10 -28.54
N THR A 23 15.05 -22.17 -28.00
CA THR A 23 14.47 -21.08 -28.79
C THR A 23 14.14 -19.87 -27.92
N PRO A 24 14.45 -18.63 -28.36
CA PRO A 24 14.02 -17.43 -27.65
C PRO A 24 12.50 -17.36 -27.64
N LEU A 25 11.92 -17.06 -26.48
CA LEU A 25 10.48 -16.98 -26.32
C LEU A 25 9.95 -15.68 -26.92
N THR A 26 8.80 -15.74 -27.58
CA THR A 26 8.10 -14.53 -28.04
C THR A 26 7.54 -13.74 -26.85
N LEU A 27 7.27 -12.44 -27.05
CA LEU A 27 6.67 -11.59 -26.03
C LEU A 27 5.34 -12.17 -25.48
N GLN A 28 4.50 -12.70 -26.37
CA GLN A 28 3.22 -13.31 -26.01
C GLN A 28 3.42 -14.58 -25.16
N GLN A 29 4.41 -15.41 -25.49
CA GLN A 29 4.75 -16.60 -24.70
C GLN A 29 5.25 -16.22 -23.30
N LEU A 30 6.09 -15.19 -23.18
CA LEU A 30 6.57 -14.68 -21.89
C LEU A 30 5.42 -14.14 -21.03
N GLN A 31 4.49 -13.37 -21.63
CA GLN A 31 3.32 -12.85 -20.93
C GLN A 31 2.40 -13.97 -20.42
N ARG A 32 2.09 -14.97 -21.26
CA ARG A 32 1.29 -16.15 -20.87
C ARG A 32 1.94 -16.90 -19.70
N ARG A 33 3.25 -17.14 -19.77
CA ARG A 33 4.01 -17.79 -18.68
C ARG A 33 3.98 -16.95 -17.40
N PHE A 34 4.14 -15.63 -17.52
CA PHE A 34 4.06 -14.71 -16.38
C PHE A 34 2.69 -14.80 -15.70
N GLU A 35 1.59 -14.77 -16.45
CA GLU A 35 0.24 -14.88 -15.89
C GLU A 35 -0.01 -16.22 -15.19
N GLN A 36 0.42 -17.32 -15.79
CA GLN A 36 0.32 -18.65 -15.18
C GLN A 36 1.07 -18.72 -13.85
N LEU A 37 2.32 -18.25 -13.82
CA LEU A 37 3.11 -18.18 -12.60
C LEU A 37 2.51 -17.20 -11.58
N ARG A 38 1.89 -16.10 -12.03
CA ARG A 38 1.26 -15.13 -11.14
C ARG A 38 0.05 -15.74 -10.45
N ARG A 39 -0.77 -16.53 -11.18
CA ARG A 39 -1.88 -17.30 -10.61
C ARG A 39 -1.38 -18.36 -9.63
N PHE A 40 -0.29 -19.06 -9.96
CA PHE A 40 0.33 -20.02 -9.05
C PHE A 40 0.80 -19.34 -7.75
N GLN A 41 1.58 -18.27 -7.87
CA GLN A 41 2.06 -17.49 -6.72
C GLN A 41 0.92 -16.97 -5.85
N ALA A 42 -0.17 -16.50 -6.45
CA ALA A 42 -1.35 -16.04 -5.71
C ALA A 42 -2.13 -17.16 -4.98
N ARG A 43 -1.76 -18.43 -5.15
CA ARG A 43 -2.30 -19.57 -4.40
C ARG A 43 -1.37 -20.06 -3.28
N LEU A 44 -0.09 -19.67 -3.31
CA LEU A 44 0.88 -20.05 -2.29
C LEU A 44 0.50 -19.42 -0.95
N ARG A 45 0.42 -20.23 0.10
CA ARG A 45 0.15 -19.76 1.46
C ARG A 45 1.40 -19.96 2.30
N LEU A 46 1.90 -18.89 2.91
CA LEU A 46 2.98 -19.04 3.89
C LEU A 46 2.41 -19.61 5.20
N PRO A 47 3.26 -20.29 6.00
CA PRO A 47 2.88 -20.72 7.33
C PRO A 47 2.36 -19.55 8.17
N ALA A 48 1.42 -19.87 9.05
CA ALA A 48 0.82 -18.90 9.95
C ALA A 48 1.91 -18.28 10.85
N ALA A 49 2.09 -16.95 10.79
CA ALA A 49 3.03 -16.27 11.67
C ALA A 49 2.66 -16.53 13.14
N SER A 50 3.59 -17.10 13.90
CA SER A 50 3.50 -17.34 15.34
C SER A 50 4.23 -16.28 16.17
N TYR A 51 5.02 -15.43 15.52
CA TYR A 51 5.75 -14.32 16.13
C TYR A 51 5.91 -13.16 15.16
N PHE A 52 6.31 -12.00 15.69
CA PHE A 52 6.80 -10.87 14.91
C PHE A 52 7.97 -10.19 15.61
N GLU A 53 8.77 -9.44 14.87
CA GLU A 53 9.90 -8.68 15.39
C GLU A 53 9.64 -7.18 15.27
N ALA A 54 9.94 -6.46 16.34
CA ALA A 54 9.86 -5.01 16.37
C ALA A 54 10.77 -4.46 17.46
N ILE A 55 11.46 -3.35 17.17
CA ILE A 55 12.35 -2.67 18.13
C ILE A 55 13.41 -3.65 18.71
N GLY A 56 13.98 -4.50 17.84
CA GLY A 56 15.00 -5.48 18.22
C GLY A 56 14.51 -6.62 19.12
N ARG A 57 13.20 -6.80 19.32
CA ARG A 57 12.62 -7.86 20.15
C ARG A 57 11.63 -8.71 19.36
N ARG A 58 11.55 -9.99 19.72
CA ARG A 58 10.64 -10.98 19.15
C ARG A 58 9.44 -11.20 20.08
N TYR A 59 8.23 -11.07 19.54
CA TYR A 59 6.97 -11.17 20.27
C TYR A 59 6.14 -12.34 19.76
N ARG A 60 5.64 -13.19 20.65
CA ARG A 60 4.73 -14.30 20.31
C ARG A 60 3.33 -13.78 20.02
N LEU A 61 2.65 -14.40 19.04
CA LEU A 61 1.25 -14.12 18.70
C LEU A 61 0.31 -15.19 19.29
N PRO A 62 -0.87 -14.81 19.79
CA PRO A 62 -1.33 -13.43 19.99
C PRO A 62 -0.56 -12.74 21.13
N LEU A 63 -0.22 -11.46 20.95
CA LEU A 63 0.37 -10.65 22.01
C LEU A 63 -0.78 -10.07 22.84
N ARG A 64 -1.04 -10.71 23.98
CA ARG A 64 -2.19 -10.41 24.85
C ARG A 64 -2.11 -9.05 25.52
N ALA A 65 -3.28 -8.55 25.92
CA ALA A 65 -3.48 -7.26 26.56
C ALA A 65 -2.99 -7.21 28.01
N GLU A 66 -2.92 -8.36 28.69
CA GLU A 66 -2.50 -8.48 30.10
C GLU A 66 -1.09 -7.90 30.36
N HIS A 67 -0.19 -7.99 29.37
CA HIS A 67 1.16 -7.42 29.48
C HIS A 67 1.26 -5.98 28.96
N ALA A 68 0.14 -5.29 28.75
CA ALA A 68 0.14 -3.90 28.32
C ALA A 68 -0.29 -3.06 29.52
N GLU A 69 0.61 -2.22 30.01
CA GLU A 69 0.29 -1.20 31.01
C GLU A 69 -0.01 0.10 30.28
N PRO A 70 -1.29 0.47 30.07
CA PRO A 70 -1.63 1.70 29.38
C PRO A 70 -1.10 2.88 30.19
N ARG A 71 -0.53 3.86 29.52
CA ARG A 71 -0.03 5.05 30.21
C ARG A 71 -1.20 5.83 30.80
N LYS A 72 -1.11 6.16 32.09
CA LYS A 72 -2.10 7.03 32.76
C LYS A 72 -2.15 8.41 32.12
N HIS A 73 -0.99 8.92 31.67
CA HIS A 73 -0.88 10.21 31.01
C HIS A 73 -0.25 10.06 29.62
N VAL A 74 -0.92 10.61 28.60
CA VAL A 74 -0.46 10.62 27.22
C VAL A 74 -0.19 12.06 26.81
N SER A 75 1.08 12.38 26.55
CA SER A 75 1.47 13.72 26.09
C SER A 75 0.76 14.09 24.79
N VAL A 76 0.49 15.38 24.57
CA VAL A 76 -0.16 15.91 23.35
C VAL A 76 0.53 15.41 22.08
N ARG A 77 1.86 15.46 22.00
CA ARG A 77 2.64 15.00 20.85
C ARG A 77 2.37 13.53 20.48
N VAL A 78 2.30 12.65 21.47
CA VAL A 78 1.99 11.23 21.28
C VAL A 78 0.53 11.03 20.87
N ARG A 79 -0.39 11.75 21.51
CA ARG A 79 -1.82 11.72 21.19
C ARG A 79 -2.08 12.14 19.76
N ASP A 80 -1.47 13.25 19.31
CA ASP A 80 -1.57 13.77 17.94
C ASP A 80 -1.09 12.74 16.92
N TYR A 81 0.10 12.16 17.13
CA TYR A 81 0.61 11.12 16.23
C TYR A 81 -0.33 9.92 16.14
N LEU A 82 -0.81 9.40 17.28
CA LEU A 82 -1.72 8.25 17.29
C LEU A 82 -3.06 8.57 16.63
N ALA A 83 -3.60 9.79 16.84
CA ALA A 83 -4.82 10.25 16.22
C ALA A 83 -4.67 10.37 14.69
N GLY A 84 -3.59 10.99 14.21
CA GLY A 84 -3.30 11.09 12.78
C GLY A 84 -3.17 9.72 12.12
N PHE A 85 -2.46 8.78 12.76
CA PHE A 85 -2.34 7.42 12.24
C PHE A 85 -3.70 6.70 12.23
N PHE A 86 -4.47 6.82 13.31
CA PHE A 86 -5.80 6.20 13.41
C PHE A 86 -6.79 6.80 12.39
N ASP A 87 -6.66 8.08 12.07
CA ASP A 87 -7.47 8.74 11.05
C ASP A 87 -7.18 8.28 9.63
N GLY A 88 -5.97 7.77 9.35
CA GLY A 88 -5.69 6.98 8.16
C GLY A 88 -6.20 5.54 8.28
N ASP A 89 -5.44 4.69 8.97
CA ASP A 89 -5.62 3.23 8.95
C ASP A 89 -6.49 2.64 10.08
N GLY A 90 -6.95 3.48 11.02
CA GLY A 90 -7.79 3.06 12.14
C GLY A 90 -9.23 2.77 11.74
N CYS A 91 -9.89 1.90 12.51
CA CYS A 91 -11.28 1.53 12.30
C CYS A 91 -12.04 1.50 13.63
N VAL A 92 -13.26 2.06 13.61
CA VAL A 92 -14.25 1.97 14.68
C VAL A 92 -15.36 1.03 14.23
N GLN A 93 -15.68 0.03 15.05
CA GLN A 93 -16.71 -0.97 14.81
C GLN A 93 -17.48 -1.26 16.10
N GLY A 94 -18.75 -1.62 16.00
CA GLY A 94 -19.45 -2.30 17.10
C GLY A 94 -19.64 -3.78 16.74
N THR A 95 -19.44 -4.68 17.70
CA THR A 95 -19.49 -6.13 17.51
C THR A 95 -19.96 -6.79 18.80
N GLY A 96 -20.98 -7.64 18.75
CA GLY A 96 -21.48 -8.37 19.94
C GLY A 96 -21.83 -7.46 21.13
N GLY A 97 -22.50 -6.33 20.86
CA GLY A 97 -22.87 -5.34 21.89
C GLY A 97 -21.72 -4.46 22.41
N CYS A 98 -20.46 -4.71 22.03
CA CYS A 98 -19.33 -3.90 22.45
C CYS A 98 -18.75 -3.05 21.31
N VAL A 99 -18.05 -1.97 21.66
CA VAL A 99 -17.24 -1.21 20.71
C VAL A 99 -15.85 -1.81 20.58
N LYS A 100 -15.32 -1.77 19.36
CA LYS A 100 -13.99 -2.21 18.96
C LYS A 100 -13.28 -1.09 18.22
N LEU A 101 -12.04 -0.80 18.63
CA LEU A 101 -11.11 -0.03 17.82
C LEU A 101 -10.04 -0.99 17.31
N SER A 102 -9.62 -0.83 16.05
CA SER A 102 -8.50 -1.59 15.51
C SER A 102 -7.65 -0.80 14.53
N VAL A 103 -6.38 -1.18 14.43
CA VAL A 103 -5.43 -0.69 13.45
C VAL A 103 -4.74 -1.90 12.84
N THR A 104 -4.73 -1.97 11.51
CA THR A 104 -4.08 -3.07 10.78
C THR A 104 -2.80 -2.56 10.14
N GLN A 105 -1.71 -3.32 10.24
CA GLN A 105 -0.45 -3.02 9.58
C GLN A 105 0.25 -4.27 9.08
N THR A 106 1.13 -4.11 8.10
CA THR A 106 2.05 -5.18 7.70
C THR A 106 3.01 -5.50 8.85
N GLN A 107 3.48 -6.75 8.93
CA GLN A 107 4.43 -7.20 9.96
C GLN A 107 5.73 -6.36 9.97
N SER A 108 6.20 -5.89 8.81
CA SER A 108 7.37 -5.00 8.70
C SER A 108 7.17 -3.63 9.37
N SER A 109 5.91 -3.21 9.56
CA SER A 109 5.54 -1.94 10.20
C SER A 109 4.95 -2.15 11.60
N SER A 110 5.16 -3.32 12.22
CA SER A 110 4.55 -3.71 13.50
C SER A 110 4.96 -2.85 14.70
N SER A 111 6.04 -2.08 14.61
CA SER A 111 6.47 -1.16 15.67
C SER A 111 5.41 -0.10 16.02
N VAL A 112 4.59 0.32 15.06
CA VAL A 112 3.48 1.23 15.33
C VAL A 112 2.35 0.54 16.11
N LEU A 113 2.08 -0.73 15.86
CA LEU A 113 1.08 -1.49 16.60
C LEU A 113 1.50 -1.68 18.06
N LEU A 114 2.79 -1.92 18.32
CA LEU A 114 3.33 -1.89 19.68
C LEU A 114 3.18 -0.51 20.32
N PHE A 115 3.32 0.56 19.55
CA PHE A 115 3.13 1.91 20.05
C PHE A 115 1.67 2.15 20.47
N PHE A 116 0.69 1.76 19.64
CA PHE A 116 -0.73 1.74 20.01
C PHE A 116 -0.97 0.91 21.28
N ARG A 117 -0.44 -0.31 21.32
CA ARG A 117 -0.57 -1.21 22.47
C ARG A 117 -0.04 -0.62 23.77
N ASN A 118 1.17 -0.06 23.73
CA ASN A 118 1.84 0.45 24.92
C ASN A 118 1.23 1.75 25.44
N VAL A 119 0.53 2.51 24.58
CA VAL A 119 -0.12 3.76 24.98
C VAL A 119 -1.58 3.55 25.36
N LEU A 120 -2.32 2.77 24.57
CA LEU A 120 -3.78 2.63 24.67
C LEU A 120 -4.23 1.26 25.20
N GLY A 121 -3.31 0.35 25.50
CA GLY A 121 -3.61 -1.03 25.91
C GLY A 121 -4.01 -1.93 24.74
N GLY A 122 -4.67 -3.06 25.04
CA GLY A 122 -5.16 -4.00 24.02
C GLY A 122 -4.15 -5.05 23.57
N GLY A 123 -4.56 -5.85 22.59
CA GLY A 123 -3.78 -6.97 22.08
C GLY A 123 -3.37 -6.78 20.62
N ILE A 124 -2.34 -7.52 20.20
CA ILE A 124 -1.96 -7.64 18.79
C ILE A 124 -2.18 -9.08 18.36
N ILE A 125 -2.99 -9.25 17.32
CA ILE A 125 -3.32 -10.55 16.74
C ILE A 125 -2.89 -10.60 15.27
N ARG A 126 -2.83 -11.81 14.72
CA ARG A 126 -2.75 -12.00 13.26
C ARG A 126 -4.10 -11.62 12.64
N HIS A 127 -4.09 -10.85 11.56
CA HIS A 127 -5.32 -10.45 10.88
C HIS A 127 -5.62 -11.32 9.66
N THR A 128 -4.70 -11.36 8.69
CA THR A 128 -4.87 -12.11 7.44
C THR A 128 -3.77 -13.15 7.31
N ALA A 129 -4.13 -14.30 6.73
CA ALA A 129 -3.13 -15.26 6.29
C ALA A 129 -2.38 -14.69 5.08
N THR A 130 -1.09 -14.97 5.01
CA THR A 130 -0.23 -14.57 3.90
C THR A 130 -0.52 -15.42 2.67
N VAL A 131 -0.83 -14.76 1.55
CA VAL A 131 -1.00 -15.40 0.25
C VAL A 131 -0.10 -14.74 -0.79
N GLY A 132 0.70 -15.53 -1.50
CA GLY A 132 1.69 -15.05 -2.46
C GLY A 132 2.63 -13.99 -1.84
N LEU A 133 2.72 -12.83 -2.48
CA LEU A 133 3.55 -11.71 -2.02
C LEU A 133 2.87 -10.75 -1.05
N TRP A 134 1.65 -11.05 -0.61
CA TRP A 134 0.97 -10.22 0.37
C TRP A 134 1.67 -10.40 1.70
N ARG A 135 2.22 -9.33 2.27
CA ARG A 135 2.89 -9.43 3.56
C ARG A 135 1.86 -9.81 4.63
N PRO A 136 2.24 -10.63 5.63
CA PRO A 136 1.37 -10.90 6.77
C PRO A 136 0.97 -9.57 7.43
N CYS A 137 -0.32 -9.43 7.71
CA CYS A 137 -0.83 -8.28 8.44
C CYS A 137 -1.15 -8.67 9.89
N LEU A 138 -0.75 -7.78 10.79
CA LEU A 138 -1.08 -7.81 12.20
C LEU A 138 -2.16 -6.76 12.47
N MET A 139 -2.95 -6.97 13.51
CA MET A 139 -3.98 -6.04 13.96
C MET A 139 -3.81 -5.77 15.44
N TRP A 140 -3.61 -4.51 15.78
CA TRP A 140 -3.89 -4.04 17.13
C TRP A 140 -5.40 -3.89 17.30
N GLN A 141 -5.93 -4.34 18.43
CA GLN A 141 -7.34 -4.18 18.75
C GLN A 141 -7.60 -4.04 20.25
N VAL A 142 -8.61 -3.22 20.56
CA VAL A 142 -9.17 -3.02 21.91
C VAL A 142 -10.68 -3.16 21.85
N TYR A 143 -11.28 -3.59 22.96
CA TYR A 143 -12.71 -3.84 23.11
C TYR A 143 -13.28 -3.16 24.35
N ALA A 144 -14.61 -3.01 24.39
CA ALA A 144 -15.39 -2.61 25.56
C ALA A 144 -14.85 -1.34 26.24
N GLN A 145 -14.68 -1.35 27.58
CA GLN A 145 -14.23 -0.18 28.35
C GLN A 145 -12.83 0.30 27.93
N THR A 146 -11.93 -0.60 27.54
CA THR A 146 -10.61 -0.21 27.04
C THR A 146 -10.71 0.50 25.69
N ALA A 147 -11.61 0.06 24.81
CA ALA A 147 -11.92 0.76 23.56
C ALA A 147 -12.52 2.16 23.81
N GLN A 148 -13.42 2.31 24.78
CA GLN A 148 -13.98 3.61 25.17
C GLN A 148 -12.88 4.58 25.65
N ARG A 149 -12.00 4.12 26.55
CA ARG A 149 -10.87 4.93 27.05
C ARG A 149 -9.91 5.31 25.92
N ALA A 150 -9.54 4.36 25.07
CA ALA A 150 -8.69 4.62 23.91
C ALA A 150 -9.34 5.64 22.96
N ALA A 151 -10.65 5.52 22.72
CA ALA A 151 -11.40 6.46 21.90
C ALA A 151 -11.41 7.86 22.51
N ALA A 152 -11.62 7.99 23.83
CA ALA A 152 -11.56 9.27 24.52
C ALA A 152 -10.18 9.94 24.41
N VAL A 153 -9.09 9.18 24.50
CA VAL A 153 -7.73 9.69 24.28
C VAL A 153 -7.56 10.19 22.84
N LEU A 154 -7.98 9.42 21.84
CA LEU A 154 -7.82 9.78 20.42
C LEU A 154 -8.73 10.95 20.00
N LEU A 155 -9.93 11.06 20.60
CA LEU A 155 -10.93 12.06 20.27
C LEU A 155 -10.38 13.49 20.36
N GLY A 156 -9.48 13.76 21.31
CA GLY A 156 -8.91 15.09 21.52
C GLY A 156 -8.10 15.63 20.34
N SER A 157 -7.53 14.76 19.51
CA SER A 157 -6.66 15.15 18.38
C SER A 157 -7.10 14.58 17.03
N SER A 158 -8.15 13.75 16.98
CA SER A 158 -8.68 13.20 15.73
C SER A 158 -9.50 14.25 14.98
N CYS A 159 -9.33 14.27 13.67
CA CYS A 159 -9.99 15.14 12.72
C CYS A 159 -11.03 14.35 11.91
N CYS A 160 -10.59 13.29 11.22
CA CYS A 160 -11.39 12.58 10.22
C CYS A 160 -12.34 11.56 10.85
N LYS A 161 -11.95 10.97 11.98
CA LYS A 161 -12.74 9.95 12.68
C LYS A 161 -13.32 10.44 14.00
N ARG A 162 -13.37 11.77 14.20
CA ARG A 162 -13.80 12.40 15.46
C ARG A 162 -15.20 11.97 15.88
N SER A 163 -16.18 12.02 14.98
CA SER A 163 -17.58 11.63 15.28
C SER A 163 -17.70 10.14 15.62
N GLN A 164 -16.97 9.27 14.92
CA GLN A 164 -16.96 7.84 15.21
C GLN A 164 -16.32 7.56 16.57
N LEU A 165 -15.24 8.27 16.91
CA LEU A 165 -14.57 8.16 18.21
C LEU A 165 -15.42 8.73 19.35
N ALA A 166 -16.21 9.78 19.11
CA ALA A 166 -17.15 10.32 20.09
C ALA A 166 -18.18 9.26 20.48
N ILE A 167 -18.82 8.63 19.48
CA ILE A 167 -19.75 7.50 19.69
C ILE A 167 -19.05 6.36 20.45
N ALA A 168 -17.83 6.01 20.04
CA ALA A 168 -17.07 4.94 20.70
C ALA A 168 -16.70 5.24 22.15
N SER A 169 -16.36 6.50 22.47
CA SER A 169 -15.99 6.92 23.82
C SER A 169 -17.17 6.90 24.80
N GLN A 170 -18.38 7.11 24.28
CA GLN A 170 -19.63 7.14 25.05
C GLN A 170 -20.45 5.85 24.88
N TRP A 171 -19.83 4.76 24.44
CA TRP A 171 -20.55 3.53 24.11
C TRP A 171 -21.30 2.96 25.33
N ARG A 172 -22.63 2.88 25.25
CA ARG A 172 -23.48 2.41 26.36
C ARG A 172 -23.81 0.92 26.22
N GLN A 173 -24.11 0.27 27.35
CA GLN A 173 -24.48 -1.16 27.38
C GLN A 173 -25.95 -1.43 27.05
N HIS A 174 -26.80 -0.41 26.98
CA HIS A 174 -28.23 -0.57 26.71
C HIS A 174 -28.50 -0.92 25.23
N LEU A 175 -29.19 -2.04 24.97
CA LEU A 175 -29.40 -2.62 23.62
C LEU A 175 -29.95 -1.61 22.59
N ARG A 176 -31.00 -0.85 22.94
CA ARG A 176 -31.60 0.15 22.03
C ARG A 176 -30.60 1.23 21.64
N LEU A 177 -29.77 1.69 22.58
CA LEU A 177 -28.77 2.73 22.33
C LEU A 177 -27.61 2.20 21.49
N GLN A 178 -27.24 0.93 21.65
CA GLN A 178 -26.24 0.27 20.81
C GLN A 178 -26.71 0.16 19.36
N ALA A 179 -27.98 -0.18 19.12
CA ALA A 179 -28.54 -0.24 17.77
C ALA A 179 -28.46 1.12 17.06
N CYS A 180 -28.83 2.20 17.75
CA CYS A 180 -28.69 3.57 17.25
C CYS A 180 -27.21 3.92 16.96
N ALA A 181 -26.31 3.69 17.91
CA ALA A 181 -24.89 3.96 17.74
C ALA A 181 -24.27 3.18 16.56
N LEU A 182 -24.67 1.92 16.36
CA LEU A 182 -24.25 1.11 15.21
C LEU A 182 -24.76 1.69 13.88
N ALA A 183 -26.01 2.16 13.84
CA ALA A 183 -26.57 2.82 12.67
C ALA A 183 -25.80 4.11 12.34
N ASP A 184 -25.51 4.94 13.35
CA ASP A 184 -24.73 6.16 13.20
C ASP A 184 -23.30 5.87 12.71
N LEU A 185 -22.61 4.88 13.28
CA LEU A 185 -21.28 4.47 12.80
C LEU A 185 -21.30 3.99 11.33
N LYS A 186 -22.38 3.33 10.89
CA LYS A 186 -22.53 2.94 9.48
C LYS A 186 -22.79 4.15 8.58
N ARG A 187 -23.61 5.11 9.05
CA ARG A 187 -23.91 6.36 8.34
C ARG A 187 -22.65 7.20 8.16
N LEU A 188 -21.90 7.43 9.23
CA LEU A 188 -20.66 8.23 9.25
C LEU A 188 -19.52 7.66 8.38
N LYS A 189 -19.58 6.40 7.95
CA LYS A 189 -18.61 5.83 6.99
C LYS A 189 -18.91 6.21 5.54
N ARG A 190 -20.12 6.70 5.27
CA ARG A 190 -20.59 7.09 3.94
C ARG A 190 -20.59 8.60 3.77
N GLU A 191 -20.85 9.33 4.85
CA GLU A 191 -20.84 10.78 4.89
C GLU A 191 -19.44 11.36 4.75
N GLU A 192 -19.39 12.58 4.24
CA GLU A 192 -18.17 13.37 4.19
C GLU A 192 -17.86 13.92 5.60
N PRO A 193 -16.60 13.85 6.06
CA PRO A 193 -16.25 14.44 7.34
C PRO A 193 -16.47 15.96 7.28
N PRO A 194 -16.80 16.59 8.42
CA PRO A 194 -16.87 18.05 8.50
C PRO A 194 -15.51 18.66 8.12
N PRO A 195 -15.46 19.95 7.74
CA PRO A 195 -14.19 20.65 7.52
C PRO A 195 -13.26 20.48 8.72
N VAL A 196 -12.00 20.13 8.45
CA VAL A 196 -10.99 19.88 9.47
C VAL A 196 -9.81 20.82 9.30
N SER A 197 -9.05 21.04 10.37
CA SER A 197 -7.71 21.63 10.32
C SER A 197 -6.67 20.57 10.66
N CYS A 198 -5.47 20.68 10.10
CA CYS A 198 -4.34 19.85 10.52
C CYS A 198 -3.73 20.46 11.80
N PRO A 199 -3.76 19.78 12.94
CA PRO A 199 -3.44 20.41 14.21
C PRO A 199 -1.93 20.55 14.44
N SER A 200 -1.10 19.66 13.89
CA SER A 200 0.34 19.66 14.13
C SER A 200 1.13 18.77 13.16
N TRP A 201 2.45 18.99 13.11
CA TRP A 201 3.38 18.06 12.44
C TRP A 201 3.33 16.63 13.00
N HIS A 202 3.02 16.44 14.29
CA HIS A 202 2.92 15.12 14.90
C HIS A 202 1.71 14.35 14.35
N TYR A 203 0.57 15.04 14.24
CA TYR A 203 -0.62 14.49 13.58
C TYR A 203 -0.32 14.14 12.13
N LEU A 204 0.29 15.06 11.36
CA LEU A 204 0.63 14.80 9.96
C LEU A 204 1.62 13.64 9.82
N ALA A 205 2.58 13.47 10.74
CA ALA A 205 3.50 12.32 10.74
C ALA A 205 2.77 10.99 10.96
N GLY A 206 1.82 10.94 11.89
CA GLY A 206 0.96 9.77 12.10
C GLY A 206 0.13 9.45 10.86
N PHE A 207 -0.52 10.45 10.29
CA PHE A 207 -1.35 10.30 9.10
C PHE A 207 -0.53 9.88 7.88
N PHE A 208 0.66 10.46 7.68
CA PHE A 208 1.57 10.12 6.58
C PHE A 208 2.11 8.68 6.72
N ASP A 209 2.35 8.22 7.94
CA ASP A 209 2.72 6.83 8.18
C ASP A 209 1.62 5.83 7.79
N ALA A 210 0.35 6.23 7.83
CA ALA A 210 -0.78 5.45 7.30
C ALA A 210 -0.93 5.64 5.78
N GLU A 211 -1.29 6.85 5.33
CA GLU A 211 -1.78 7.15 3.98
C GLU A 211 -0.72 7.76 3.03
N GLY A 212 0.41 8.19 3.58
CA GLY A 212 1.47 8.85 2.83
C GLY A 212 2.31 7.88 2.01
N SER A 213 2.94 8.37 0.95
CA SER A 213 3.92 7.62 0.17
C SER A 213 5.12 8.48 -0.23
N ILE A 214 6.28 7.84 -0.29
CA ILE A 214 7.55 8.45 -0.69
C ILE A 214 7.95 7.77 -1.99
N SER A 215 8.11 8.55 -3.05
CA SER A 215 8.56 8.05 -4.34
C SER A 215 9.69 8.92 -4.89
N THR A 216 10.48 8.35 -5.80
CA THR A 216 11.53 9.08 -6.49
C THR A 216 11.36 9.00 -8.00
N ARG A 217 11.63 10.12 -8.67
CA ARG A 217 11.66 10.28 -10.11
C ARG A 217 13.05 10.68 -10.55
N ARG A 218 13.38 10.42 -11.81
CA ARG A 218 14.70 10.68 -12.38
C ARG A 218 14.95 12.18 -12.64
N PRO A 219 16.18 12.68 -12.48
CA PRO A 219 17.35 11.94 -12.00
C PRO A 219 17.52 11.95 -10.48
N ALA A 220 16.74 12.70 -9.69
CA ALA A 220 16.83 12.69 -8.21
C ALA A 220 15.64 13.44 -7.56
N TYR A 221 14.47 13.43 -8.19
CA TYR A 221 13.31 14.14 -7.66
C TYR A 221 12.63 13.30 -6.59
N VAL A 222 12.42 13.88 -5.42
CA VAL A 222 11.57 13.27 -4.39
C VAL A 222 10.15 13.77 -4.61
N ARG A 223 9.19 12.86 -4.55
CA ARG A 223 7.77 13.17 -4.60
C ARG A 223 7.10 12.56 -3.37
N LEU A 224 6.34 13.38 -2.68
CA LEU A 224 5.48 12.93 -1.58
C LEU A 224 4.03 12.97 -2.06
N ASP A 225 3.29 11.91 -1.74
CA ASP A 225 1.86 11.86 -2.00
C ASP A 225 1.11 11.46 -0.72
N ILE A 226 -0.02 12.10 -0.47
CA ILE A 226 -1.00 11.65 0.54
C ILE A 226 -2.31 11.40 -0.18
N GLY A 227 -2.83 10.19 -0.03
CA GLY A 227 -4.10 9.80 -0.60
C GLY A 227 -5.26 10.00 0.38
N GLN A 228 -6.43 10.45 -0.10
CA GLN A 228 -7.66 10.41 0.69
C GLN A 228 -8.92 10.38 -0.18
N LYS A 229 -9.97 9.70 0.28
CA LYS A 229 -11.29 9.68 -0.37
C LYS A 229 -11.98 11.05 -0.27
N HIS A 230 -11.81 11.72 0.86
CA HIS A 230 -12.44 13.00 1.17
C HIS A 230 -11.47 14.17 0.93
N PRO A 231 -11.71 15.04 -0.06
CA PRO A 231 -10.78 16.10 -0.43
C PRO A 231 -10.54 17.15 0.66
N GLN A 232 -11.49 17.38 1.55
CA GLN A 232 -11.41 18.37 2.64
C GLN A 232 -10.26 18.07 3.60
N VAL A 233 -9.97 16.78 3.81
CA VAL A 233 -8.82 16.36 4.64
C VAL A 233 -7.51 16.78 3.98
N LEU A 234 -7.43 16.66 2.65
CA LEU A 234 -6.24 17.08 1.90
C LEU A 234 -6.13 18.60 1.83
N GLN A 235 -7.25 19.31 1.70
CA GLN A 235 -7.28 20.78 1.76
C GLN A 235 -6.78 21.28 3.11
N ALA A 236 -7.13 20.62 4.22
CA ALA A 236 -6.60 20.94 5.54
C ALA A 236 -5.07 20.78 5.62
N PHE A 237 -4.52 19.75 4.96
CA PHE A 237 -3.07 19.56 4.86
C PHE A 237 -2.42 20.59 3.93
N GLU A 238 -3.06 20.93 2.81
CA GLU A 238 -2.58 21.97 1.91
C GLU A 238 -2.49 23.33 2.60
N VAL A 239 -3.53 23.73 3.34
CA VAL A 239 -3.51 24.97 4.14
C VAL A 239 -2.40 24.94 5.19
N PHE A 240 -2.27 23.83 5.92
CA PHE A 240 -1.19 23.67 6.91
C PHE A 240 0.20 23.75 6.29
N LEU A 241 0.43 23.06 5.16
CA LEU A 241 1.71 23.06 4.45
C LEU A 241 2.02 24.43 3.84
N ALA A 242 1.03 25.11 3.27
CA ALA A 242 1.17 26.45 2.74
C ALA A 242 1.60 27.46 3.82
N ALA A 243 1.04 27.34 5.04
CA ALA A 243 1.48 28.13 6.19
C ALA A 243 2.93 27.86 6.63
N GLN A 244 3.53 26.75 6.19
CA GLN A 244 4.95 26.41 6.38
C GLN A 244 5.80 26.74 5.13
N GLY A 245 5.24 27.44 4.14
CA GLY A 245 5.92 27.79 2.89
C GLY A 245 6.09 26.61 1.91
N VAL A 246 5.37 25.51 2.10
CA VAL A 246 5.45 24.32 1.25
C VAL A 246 4.38 24.39 0.16
N HIS A 247 4.79 24.24 -1.10
CA HIS A 247 3.86 24.20 -2.21
C HIS A 247 3.43 22.77 -2.53
N CYS A 248 2.11 22.55 -2.57
CA CYS A 248 1.52 21.28 -2.97
C CYS A 248 0.34 21.51 -3.91
N SER A 249 -0.17 20.42 -4.48
CA SER A 249 -1.36 20.45 -5.33
C SER A 249 -2.22 19.23 -5.08
N ILE A 250 -3.54 19.41 -5.09
CA ILE A 250 -4.51 18.33 -4.96
C ILE A 250 -5.00 17.90 -6.34
N TYR A 251 -4.87 16.62 -6.64
CA TYR A 251 -5.34 16.00 -7.88
C TYR A 251 -6.47 15.03 -7.57
N ARG A 252 -7.48 14.99 -8.46
CA ARG A 252 -8.51 13.94 -8.46
C ARG A 252 -8.06 12.80 -9.35
N ASP A 253 -8.02 11.58 -8.82
CA ASP A 253 -7.86 10.39 -9.65
C ASP A 253 -9.16 10.18 -10.44
N ARG A 254 -9.07 10.14 -11.77
CA ARG A 254 -10.25 9.95 -12.62
C ARG A 254 -10.81 8.52 -12.53
N LYS A 255 -9.98 7.55 -12.18
CA LYS A 255 -10.34 6.12 -12.17
C LYS A 255 -10.91 5.68 -10.82
N ASN A 256 -10.42 6.27 -9.76
CA ASN A 256 -10.77 5.93 -8.40
C ASN A 256 -11.32 7.19 -7.76
N ALA A 257 -12.51 7.15 -7.13
CA ALA A 257 -13.13 8.31 -6.46
C ALA A 257 -12.32 8.74 -5.23
N PHE A 258 -11.11 9.23 -5.48
CA PHE A 258 -10.03 9.42 -4.53
C PHE A 258 -9.21 10.62 -4.98
N HIS A 259 -8.69 11.34 -4.01
CA HIS A 259 -7.91 12.55 -4.19
C HIS A 259 -6.48 12.31 -3.69
N ARG A 260 -5.54 13.07 -4.23
CA ARG A 260 -4.13 12.97 -3.88
C ARG A 260 -3.54 14.35 -3.73
N LEU A 261 -3.02 14.65 -2.56
CA LEU A 261 -2.14 15.79 -2.34
C LEU A 261 -0.74 15.37 -2.74
N THR A 262 -0.10 16.14 -3.62
CA THR A 262 1.26 15.87 -4.09
C THR A 262 2.16 17.06 -3.85
N ILE A 263 3.36 16.77 -3.35
CA ILE A 263 4.47 17.71 -3.23
C ILE A 263 5.52 17.32 -4.29
N HIS A 264 5.80 18.24 -5.23
CA HIS A 264 6.68 17.97 -6.37
C HIS A 264 8.08 18.57 -6.23
N ARG A 265 8.22 19.68 -5.49
CA ARG A 265 9.50 20.36 -5.33
C ARG A 265 10.39 19.55 -4.40
N SER A 266 11.54 19.08 -4.89
CA SER A 266 12.44 18.25 -4.08
C SER A 266 12.86 18.92 -2.77
N ALA A 267 13.09 20.24 -2.77
CA ALA A 267 13.44 20.98 -1.57
C ALA A 267 12.32 20.90 -0.52
N ASP A 268 11.09 21.22 -0.92
CA ASP A 268 9.89 21.12 -0.08
C ASP A 268 9.67 19.67 0.42
N CYS A 269 9.83 18.67 -0.45
CA CYS A 269 9.76 17.27 -0.06
C CYS A 269 10.77 16.91 1.03
N LYS A 270 12.04 17.34 0.89
CA LYS A 270 13.09 17.08 1.89
C LYS A 270 12.78 17.79 3.21
N TYR A 271 12.33 19.05 3.14
CA TYR A 271 11.90 19.81 4.31
C TYR A 271 10.74 19.13 5.06
N VAL A 272 9.70 18.69 4.33
CA VAL A 272 8.57 17.96 4.89
C VAL A 272 9.04 16.65 5.52
N LEU A 273 9.86 15.85 4.83
CA LEU A 273 10.40 14.61 5.40
C LEU A 273 11.19 14.85 6.67
N ALA A 274 12.03 15.89 6.72
CA ALA A 274 12.78 16.26 7.92
C ALA A 274 11.84 16.61 9.07
N SER A 275 10.82 17.43 8.79
CA SER A 275 9.80 17.84 9.76
C SER A 275 8.99 16.65 10.29
N LEU A 276 8.58 15.72 9.41
CA LEU A 276 7.87 14.50 9.81
C LEU A 276 8.76 13.59 10.67
N VAL A 277 10.04 13.43 10.31
CA VAL A 277 11.00 12.62 11.09
C VAL A 277 11.19 13.23 12.49
N ALA A 278 11.35 14.55 12.59
CA ALA A 278 11.45 15.28 13.85
C ALA A 278 10.17 15.15 14.69
N ALA A 279 9.01 15.17 14.04
CA ALA A 279 7.69 14.98 14.67
C ALA A 279 7.34 13.52 14.97
N GLY A 280 8.27 12.59 14.75
CA GLY A 280 8.17 11.23 15.21
C GLY A 280 7.68 10.20 14.19
N LEU A 281 7.67 10.48 12.88
CA LEU A 281 7.41 9.50 11.81
C LEU A 281 8.10 8.17 12.12
N ARG A 282 7.39 7.04 12.07
CA ARG A 282 7.86 5.71 12.52
C ARG A 282 7.92 4.72 11.38
N ALA A 283 6.77 4.37 10.79
CA ALA A 283 6.65 3.28 9.82
C ALA A 283 7.47 3.56 8.55
N LYS A 284 7.50 4.83 8.12
CA LYS A 284 8.22 5.28 6.92
C LYS A 284 9.52 6.02 7.23
N ARG A 285 10.01 5.99 8.49
CA ARG A 285 11.20 6.73 8.94
C ARG A 285 12.46 6.40 8.14
N LYS A 286 12.72 5.10 7.89
CA LYS A 286 13.92 4.66 7.16
C LYS A 286 13.87 5.13 5.71
N ALA A 287 12.74 4.96 5.04
CA ALA A 287 12.50 5.48 3.69
C ALA A 287 12.64 7.01 3.62
N ALA A 288 12.11 7.75 4.59
CA ALA A 288 12.26 9.20 4.68
C ALA A 288 13.73 9.62 4.75
N ARG A 289 14.54 8.98 5.61
CA ARG A 289 15.98 9.27 5.72
C ARG A 289 16.74 8.99 4.44
N ILE A 290 16.43 7.87 3.79
CA ILE A 290 17.02 7.54 2.48
C ILE A 290 16.66 8.60 1.43
N ALA A 291 15.39 9.02 1.35
CA ALA A 291 14.94 10.00 0.36
C ALA A 291 15.46 11.42 0.63
N MET A 292 15.68 11.81 1.89
CA MET A 292 16.26 13.14 2.21
C MET A 292 17.66 13.32 1.62
N ASN A 293 18.46 12.25 1.59
CA ASN A 293 19.85 12.30 1.18
C ASN A 293 20.06 12.11 -0.33
N ILE A 294 18.99 11.90 -1.11
CA ILE A 294 19.13 11.63 -2.55
C ILE A 294 19.79 12.80 -3.29
N CYS A 295 20.73 12.45 -4.16
CA CYS A 295 21.38 13.31 -5.13
C CYS A 295 21.37 12.65 -6.52
N LYS A 296 21.94 13.31 -7.52
CA LYS A 296 21.96 12.77 -8.90
C LYS A 296 22.92 11.59 -9.02
N GLN A 297 24.02 11.60 -8.25
CA GLN A 297 25.08 10.59 -8.28
C GLN A 297 24.63 9.26 -7.67
N ASP A 298 23.82 9.31 -6.61
CA ASP A 298 23.41 8.13 -5.83
C ASP A 298 22.00 7.60 -6.20
N PHE A 299 21.34 8.21 -7.19
CA PHE A 299 19.93 7.95 -7.51
C PHE A 299 19.58 6.47 -7.63
N HIS A 300 20.44 5.70 -8.30
CA HIS A 300 20.21 4.28 -8.54
C HIS A 300 20.26 3.47 -7.25
N GLU A 301 21.23 3.76 -6.39
CA GLU A 301 21.38 3.12 -5.09
C GLU A 301 20.22 3.50 -4.16
N VAL A 302 19.89 4.80 -4.09
CA VAL A 302 18.78 5.32 -3.30
C VAL A 302 17.45 4.73 -3.74
N ARG A 303 17.22 4.62 -5.06
CA ARG A 303 16.03 3.98 -5.62
C ARG A 303 15.95 2.52 -5.19
N SER A 304 17.05 1.77 -5.25
CA SER A 304 17.10 0.37 -4.81
C SER A 304 16.78 0.25 -3.31
N LYS A 305 17.39 1.09 -2.48
CA LYS A 305 17.13 1.15 -1.03
C LYS A 305 15.67 1.49 -0.72
N LEU A 306 15.09 2.52 -1.37
CA LEU A 306 13.68 2.87 -1.19
C LEU A 306 12.74 1.76 -1.65
N GLN A 307 13.08 1.03 -2.71
CA GLN A 307 12.28 -0.08 -3.19
C GLN A 307 12.23 -1.25 -2.22
N ALA A 308 13.30 -1.48 -1.45
CA ALA A 308 13.36 -2.49 -0.40
C ALA A 308 12.47 -2.12 0.80
N GLU A 309 12.40 -0.82 1.12
CA GLU A 309 11.51 -0.31 2.17
C GLU A 309 10.03 -0.27 1.72
N ALA A 310 9.79 0.00 0.44
CA ALA A 310 8.45 0.03 -0.12
C ALA A 310 7.80 -1.37 -0.12
N GLY A 311 6.46 -1.39 -0.07
CA GLY A 311 5.70 -2.62 -0.24
C GLY A 311 5.90 -3.26 -1.62
N ASN A 312 5.36 -4.47 -1.79
CA ASN A 312 5.39 -5.20 -3.06
C ASN A 312 4.44 -4.63 -4.14
N GLN A 313 3.77 -3.51 -3.86
CA GLN A 313 2.93 -2.80 -4.82
C GLN A 313 3.78 -2.35 -6.01
N GLY A 314 3.35 -2.73 -7.22
CA GLY A 314 4.05 -2.41 -8.46
C GLY A 314 5.40 -3.12 -8.64
N ARG A 315 5.76 -4.12 -7.83
CA ARG A 315 7.07 -4.83 -7.89
C ARG A 315 7.45 -5.25 -9.32
N TYR A 316 6.53 -5.84 -10.08
CA TYR A 316 6.76 -6.28 -11.46
C TYR A 316 6.54 -5.21 -12.53
N ARG A 317 6.16 -3.99 -12.15
CA ARG A 317 6.07 -2.85 -13.07
C ARG A 317 7.31 -1.97 -13.00
N ARG A 318 8.13 -2.13 -11.95
CA ARG A 318 9.35 -1.35 -11.77
C ARG A 318 10.38 -1.80 -12.80
N LEU A 319 10.94 -0.83 -13.50
CA LEU A 319 12.06 -1.05 -14.41
C LEU A 319 13.35 -1.29 -13.61
N SER A 320 14.14 -2.26 -14.07
CA SER A 320 15.53 -2.47 -13.67
C SER A 320 16.42 -1.31 -14.13
N LEU A 321 17.71 -1.29 -13.73
CA LEU A 321 18.66 -0.28 -14.20
C LEU A 321 18.81 -0.28 -15.73
N LEU A 322 18.88 -1.46 -16.33
CA LEU A 322 18.95 -1.60 -17.79
C LEU A 322 17.62 -1.21 -18.45
N GLY A 323 16.47 -1.59 -17.87
CA GLY A 323 15.16 -1.18 -18.37
C GLY A 323 14.96 0.33 -18.32
N LEU A 324 15.49 0.96 -17.29
CA LEU A 324 15.55 2.40 -17.11
C LEU A 324 16.43 3.06 -18.18
N ALA A 325 17.64 2.56 -18.45
CA ALA A 325 18.50 3.08 -19.51
C ALA A 325 17.82 2.97 -20.90
N ARG A 326 17.22 1.80 -21.22
CA ARG A 326 16.44 1.62 -22.46
C ARG A 326 15.29 2.63 -22.58
N ALA A 327 14.55 2.86 -21.49
CA ALA A 327 13.47 3.85 -21.46
C ALA A 327 13.98 5.31 -21.65
N GLU A 328 15.24 5.60 -21.31
CA GLU A 328 15.86 6.88 -21.64
C GLU A 328 16.18 7.01 -23.12
N SER A 329 16.78 5.97 -23.72
CA SER A 329 17.07 5.93 -25.15
C SER A 329 15.79 6.08 -25.99
N ILE A 330 14.70 5.39 -25.63
CA ILE A 330 13.38 5.54 -26.27
C ILE A 330 12.89 6.99 -26.20
N ARG A 331 12.95 7.62 -25.01
CA ARG A 331 12.54 9.02 -24.84
C ARG A 331 13.42 9.99 -25.62
N GLY A 332 14.71 9.69 -25.74
CA GLY A 332 15.66 10.45 -26.56
C GLY A 332 15.26 10.45 -28.04
N LEU A 333 15.02 9.26 -28.61
CA LEU A 333 14.55 9.09 -29.99
C LEU A 333 13.20 9.76 -30.23
N GLN A 334 12.25 9.63 -29.30
CA GLN A 334 10.95 10.32 -29.40
C GLN A 334 11.10 11.84 -29.46
N LYS A 335 12.00 12.42 -28.66
CA LYS A 335 12.28 13.86 -28.69
C LYS A 335 12.96 14.27 -30.00
N GLN A 336 13.84 13.45 -30.54
CA GLN A 336 14.47 13.70 -31.84
C GLN A 336 13.43 13.67 -32.96
N LEU A 337 12.58 12.65 -33.01
CA LEU A 337 11.47 12.54 -33.95
C LEU A 337 10.53 13.74 -33.89
N TRP A 338 10.21 14.22 -32.69
CA TRP A 338 9.37 15.39 -32.53
C TRP A 338 9.97 16.68 -33.12
N ARG A 339 11.30 16.78 -33.21
CA ARG A 339 12.01 17.96 -33.75
C ARG A 339 12.41 17.81 -35.23
N PHE A 340 12.26 16.63 -35.82
CA PHE A 340 12.87 16.29 -37.09
C PHE A 340 11.83 16.08 -38.19
N GLU A 341 11.82 16.96 -39.19
CA GLU A 341 10.87 16.94 -40.32
C GLU A 341 11.52 16.53 -41.66
N GLY A 342 12.75 16.00 -41.62
CA GLY A 342 13.53 15.67 -42.83
C GLY A 342 13.41 14.22 -43.33
N PRO A 343 14.08 13.89 -44.46
CA PRO A 343 14.08 12.56 -45.08
C PRO A 343 14.63 11.44 -44.18
N GLY A 344 15.41 11.77 -43.13
CA GLY A 344 15.90 10.80 -42.14
C GLY A 344 14.85 10.33 -41.10
N ARG A 345 13.62 10.85 -41.14
CA ARG A 345 12.58 10.54 -40.15
C ARG A 345 12.22 9.05 -40.11
N GLY A 346 12.09 8.41 -41.26
CA GLY A 346 11.74 6.98 -41.34
C GLY A 346 12.79 6.08 -40.66
N VAL A 347 14.07 6.46 -40.71
CA VAL A 347 15.14 5.74 -40.02
C VAL A 347 14.99 5.85 -38.51
N LEU A 348 14.70 7.05 -37.99
CA LEU A 348 14.45 7.27 -36.55
C LEU A 348 13.19 6.55 -36.06
N GLU A 349 12.13 6.50 -36.88
CA GLU A 349 10.89 5.76 -36.56
C GLU A 349 11.15 4.26 -36.45
N SER A 350 11.86 3.68 -37.43
CA SER A 350 12.26 2.27 -37.40
C SER A 350 13.16 1.93 -36.21
N GLN A 351 14.13 2.80 -35.89
CA GLN A 351 14.98 2.63 -34.70
C GLN A 351 14.17 2.69 -33.40
N LEU A 352 13.22 3.62 -33.29
CA LEU A 352 12.34 3.74 -32.14
C LEU A 352 11.49 2.48 -31.97
N GLU A 353 10.89 1.98 -33.05
CA GLU A 353 10.07 0.76 -33.03
C GLU A 353 10.89 -0.45 -32.54
N LYS A 354 12.06 -0.69 -33.16
CA LYS A 354 12.96 -1.78 -32.75
C LYS A 354 13.35 -1.69 -31.27
N LEU A 355 13.66 -0.48 -30.79
CA LEU A 355 14.04 -0.26 -29.40
C LEU A 355 12.85 -0.46 -28.44
N GLN A 356 11.64 -0.08 -28.84
CA GLN A 356 10.43 -0.33 -28.07
C GLN A 356 10.09 -1.82 -27.99
N GLU A 357 10.25 -2.57 -29.08
CA GLU A 357 10.05 -4.01 -29.11
C GLU A 357 11.05 -4.76 -28.22
N ASP A 358 12.35 -4.47 -28.36
CA ASP A 358 13.38 -5.01 -27.47
C ASP A 358 13.08 -4.66 -26.01
N HIS A 359 12.75 -3.40 -25.72
CA HIS A 359 12.41 -2.98 -24.36
C HIS A 359 11.23 -3.78 -23.78
N LYS A 360 10.15 -3.98 -24.54
CA LYS A 360 9.00 -4.80 -24.10
C LYS A 360 9.41 -6.24 -23.83
N LEU A 361 10.18 -6.84 -24.73
CA LEU A 361 10.67 -8.21 -24.61
C LEU A 361 11.55 -8.38 -23.36
N ARG A 362 12.59 -7.55 -23.21
CA ARG A 362 13.50 -7.58 -22.05
C ARG A 362 12.78 -7.35 -20.74
N CYS A 363 11.84 -6.40 -20.68
CA CYS A 363 11.03 -6.17 -19.50
C CYS A 363 10.16 -7.40 -19.15
N ALA A 364 9.62 -8.11 -20.14
CA ALA A 364 8.86 -9.33 -19.90
C ALA A 364 9.75 -10.48 -19.38
N GLU A 365 10.96 -10.64 -19.93
CA GLU A 365 11.96 -11.61 -19.46
C GLU A 365 12.36 -11.35 -18.00
N GLU A 366 12.76 -10.11 -17.68
CA GLU A 366 13.17 -9.69 -16.33
C GLU A 366 12.03 -9.89 -15.32
N ARG A 367 10.80 -9.54 -15.67
CA ARG A 367 9.62 -9.75 -14.82
C ARG A 367 9.35 -11.22 -14.55
N LEU A 368 9.49 -12.07 -15.57
CA LEU A 368 9.30 -13.51 -15.44
C LEU A 368 10.37 -14.10 -14.52
N GLN A 369 11.64 -13.71 -14.69
CA GLN A 369 12.75 -14.14 -13.84
C GLN A 369 12.54 -13.70 -12.38
N LEU A 370 12.16 -12.45 -12.16
CA LEU A 370 11.85 -11.94 -10.82
C LEU A 370 10.71 -12.72 -10.17
N LEU A 371 9.63 -13.02 -10.91
CA LEU A 371 8.49 -13.79 -10.41
C LEU A 371 8.90 -15.23 -10.03
N ARG A 372 9.75 -15.86 -10.84
CA ARG A 372 10.30 -17.19 -10.52
C ARG A 372 11.13 -17.16 -9.24
N SER A 373 12.01 -16.17 -9.09
CA SER A 373 12.81 -15.98 -7.87
C SER A 373 11.94 -15.76 -6.63
N ASP A 374 10.89 -14.94 -6.75
CA ASP A 374 9.94 -14.70 -5.66
C ASP A 374 9.17 -15.98 -5.29
N ILE A 375 8.75 -16.78 -6.27
CA ILE A 375 8.08 -18.08 -6.01
C ILE A 375 9.03 -19.03 -5.28
N ARG A 376 10.28 -19.16 -5.71
CA ARG A 376 11.28 -19.99 -5.02
C ARG A 376 11.52 -19.53 -3.60
N SER A 377 11.61 -18.20 -3.39
CA SER A 377 11.77 -17.62 -2.05
C SER A 377 10.58 -17.92 -1.14
N LEU A 378 9.35 -17.88 -1.68
CA LEU A 378 8.15 -18.25 -0.94
C LEU A 378 8.16 -19.74 -0.57
N LEU A 379 8.48 -20.63 -1.52
CA LEU A 379 8.57 -22.08 -1.27
C LEU A 379 9.66 -22.40 -0.24
N ALA A 380 10.83 -21.76 -0.32
CA ALA A 380 11.91 -21.89 0.65
C ALA A 380 11.51 -21.40 2.06
N ALA A 381 10.63 -20.39 2.14
CA ALA A 381 10.03 -19.93 3.39
C ALA A 381 8.87 -20.82 3.89
N GLY A 382 8.71 -22.02 3.32
CA GLY A 382 7.71 -23.00 3.72
C GLY A 382 6.32 -22.76 3.14
N ALA A 383 6.18 -21.91 2.10
CA ALA A 383 4.89 -21.74 1.46
C ALA A 383 4.44 -23.03 0.78
N SER A 384 3.17 -23.36 0.92
CA SER A 384 2.56 -24.51 0.27
C SER A 384 1.40 -24.10 -0.62
N SER A 385 1.20 -24.81 -1.73
CA SER A 385 -0.03 -24.72 -2.51
C SER A 385 -1.12 -25.50 -1.77
N HIS A 386 -1.87 -24.83 -0.91
CA HIS A 386 -3.05 -25.48 -0.36
C HIS A 386 -4.06 -25.66 -1.49
N CYS A 387 -4.16 -26.90 -1.99
CA CYS A 387 -5.33 -27.31 -2.76
C CYS A 387 -6.49 -27.25 -1.76
N VAL A 388 -7.28 -26.17 -1.80
CA VAL A 388 -8.49 -26.05 -1.01
C VAL A 388 -9.49 -27.07 -1.58
N LEU A 389 -9.31 -28.33 -1.22
CA LEU A 389 -10.33 -29.37 -1.26
C LEU A 389 -11.08 -29.29 0.07
N THR A 390 -11.61 -28.13 0.41
CA THR A 390 -12.67 -28.07 1.41
C THR A 390 -13.98 -28.27 0.66
N SER A 391 -14.49 -29.50 0.70
CA SER A 391 -15.87 -29.69 1.12
C SER A 391 -16.12 -28.68 2.22
N MET A 392 -16.94 -27.65 1.96
CA MET A 392 -17.32 -26.74 3.02
C MET A 392 -17.89 -27.62 4.14
N PRO A 393 -17.30 -27.62 5.35
CA PRO A 393 -18.05 -28.10 6.50
C PRO A 393 -19.33 -27.28 6.49
N ALA A 394 -20.49 -27.93 6.61
CA ALA A 394 -21.77 -27.28 6.79
C ALA A 394 -21.74 -26.50 8.12
N TYR A 395 -21.11 -25.33 8.11
CA TYR A 395 -21.15 -24.37 9.20
C TYR A 395 -22.45 -23.60 9.05
N SER A 396 -23.35 -23.81 10.00
CA SER A 396 -24.51 -22.96 10.20
C SER A 396 -24.03 -21.52 10.38
N VAL A 397 -24.48 -20.66 9.46
CA VAL A 397 -24.11 -19.24 9.42
C VAL A 397 -24.81 -18.53 10.57
N SER A 398 -24.07 -18.25 11.64
CA SER A 398 -24.41 -17.20 12.61
C SER A 398 -23.16 -16.40 12.97
N ASP A 399 -22.45 -15.84 11.98
CA ASP A 399 -21.43 -14.85 12.31
C ASP A 399 -21.16 -13.83 11.17
N ALA A 400 -21.42 -12.56 11.47
CA ALA A 400 -21.41 -11.42 10.54
C ALA A 400 -20.00 -10.93 10.14
N THR A 401 -18.94 -11.65 10.49
CA THR A 401 -17.53 -11.27 10.33
C THR A 401 -16.97 -11.62 8.95
N SER A 402 -17.60 -12.54 8.21
CA SER A 402 -17.13 -13.03 6.91
C SER A 402 -17.35 -12.04 5.75
N THR A 403 -18.41 -11.23 5.82
CA THR A 403 -18.77 -10.27 4.76
C THR A 403 -17.76 -9.12 4.66
N TYR A 404 -17.10 -8.75 5.76
CA TYR A 404 -16.14 -7.65 5.80
C TYR A 404 -14.82 -8.00 5.09
N VAL A 405 -14.23 -9.16 5.36
CA VAL A 405 -12.99 -9.62 4.70
C VAL A 405 -13.18 -9.77 3.19
N MET A 406 -14.36 -10.24 2.76
CA MET A 406 -14.70 -10.33 1.35
C MET A 406 -14.97 -8.95 0.71
N SER A 407 -15.48 -7.96 1.44
CA SER A 407 -15.68 -6.59 0.93
C SER A 407 -14.36 -5.81 0.81
N THR A 408 -13.43 -5.97 1.74
CA THR A 408 -12.09 -5.37 1.68
C THR A 408 -11.25 -6.05 0.60
N LEU A 409 -11.34 -7.38 0.46
CA LEU A 409 -10.75 -8.09 -0.67
C LEU A 409 -11.44 -7.74 -2.01
N ARG A 410 -12.75 -7.47 -2.07
CA ARG A 410 -13.43 -7.05 -3.31
C ARG A 410 -13.08 -5.61 -3.71
N ASN A 411 -12.96 -4.68 -2.78
CA ASN A 411 -12.55 -3.30 -3.08
C ASN A 411 -11.08 -3.25 -3.53
N TYR A 412 -10.20 -4.02 -2.87
CA TYR A 412 -8.79 -4.12 -3.27
C TYR A 412 -8.57 -4.97 -4.54
N LYS A 413 -9.41 -5.98 -4.80
CA LYS A 413 -9.41 -6.76 -6.05
C LYS A 413 -9.98 -5.95 -7.22
N ARG A 414 -10.92 -5.01 -6.99
CA ARG A 414 -11.33 -4.01 -8.01
C ARG A 414 -10.18 -3.04 -8.33
N GLU A 415 -9.41 -2.59 -7.34
CA GLU A 415 -8.20 -1.77 -7.57
C GLU A 415 -7.11 -2.53 -8.36
N CYS A 416 -6.96 -3.85 -8.14
CA CYS A 416 -5.99 -4.68 -8.84
C CYS A 416 -6.45 -5.14 -10.24
N SER A 417 -7.76 -5.38 -10.44
CA SER A 417 -8.33 -5.87 -11.70
C SER A 417 -8.71 -4.75 -12.69
N ALA A 418 -8.95 -3.52 -12.23
CA ALA A 418 -9.09 -2.35 -13.12
C ALA A 418 -7.77 -1.98 -13.86
N HIS A 419 -6.68 -2.69 -13.58
CA HIS A 419 -5.36 -2.47 -14.18
C HIS A 419 -4.86 -3.63 -15.06
N THR A 420 -5.69 -4.62 -15.39
CA THR A 420 -5.28 -5.77 -16.22
C THR A 420 -5.73 -5.73 -17.67
N ASN A 421 -6.54 -4.76 -18.11
CA ASN A 421 -6.83 -4.56 -19.53
C ASN A 421 -6.42 -3.15 -19.95
N THR A 422 -5.21 -3.03 -20.48
CA THR A 422 -4.81 -1.88 -21.31
C THR A 422 -3.87 -2.38 -22.40
N THR A 423 -4.42 -3.09 -23.37
CA THR A 423 -3.96 -2.96 -24.74
C THR A 423 -4.38 -1.56 -25.20
N ALA A 424 -3.51 -0.58 -25.01
CA ALA A 424 -3.68 0.72 -25.63
C ALA A 424 -3.44 0.51 -27.14
N THR A 425 -4.52 0.51 -27.92
CA THR A 425 -4.46 0.78 -29.34
C THR A 425 -4.01 2.22 -29.53
N TRP A 426 -2.91 2.41 -30.26
CA TRP A 426 -2.34 3.71 -30.58
C TRP A 426 -3.18 4.36 -31.68
N GLY A 427 -4.29 5.00 -31.31
CA GLY A 427 -4.99 5.92 -32.20
C GLY A 427 -4.27 7.26 -32.20
N PHE A 428 -3.74 7.68 -33.35
CA PHE A 428 -3.21 9.04 -33.55
C PHE A 428 -4.37 10.05 -33.50
N PRO A 429 -4.32 11.08 -32.64
CA PRO A 429 -5.24 12.20 -32.74
C PRO A 429 -4.73 13.20 -33.78
N GLU A 430 -5.66 13.68 -34.61
CA GLU A 430 -5.45 14.83 -35.49
C GLU A 430 -5.11 16.10 -34.71
N ARG A 431 -4.43 17.02 -35.39
CA ARG A 431 -3.65 18.14 -34.86
C ARG A 431 -4.43 19.01 -33.86
N GLY A 432 -4.04 18.93 -32.59
CA GLY A 432 -4.38 19.87 -31.53
C GLY A 432 -3.64 19.49 -30.23
N THR A 433 -2.59 20.23 -29.89
CA THR A 433 -1.73 20.17 -28.66
C THR A 433 -1.79 18.86 -27.84
N PRO A 434 -0.72 18.01 -27.82
CA PRO A 434 -0.82 16.70 -27.20
C PRO A 434 -0.61 16.73 -25.68
N TYR A 435 -1.59 16.17 -24.98
CA TYR A 435 -1.46 15.59 -23.64
C TYR A 435 -0.46 14.43 -23.69
N ILE A 436 0.73 14.60 -23.11
CA ILE A 436 1.70 13.52 -22.92
C ILE A 436 1.24 12.70 -21.70
N PRO A 437 0.82 11.43 -21.84
CA PRO A 437 0.52 10.60 -20.69
C PRO A 437 1.82 10.34 -19.93
N GLN A 438 2.00 10.98 -18.78
CA GLN A 438 3.08 10.67 -17.84
C GLN A 438 2.81 9.31 -17.19
N ILE A 439 3.20 8.23 -17.86
CA ILE A 439 3.34 6.91 -17.24
C ILE A 439 4.82 6.53 -17.25
N LEU A 440 5.56 7.00 -16.24
CA LEU A 440 6.74 6.36 -15.65
C LEU A 440 6.84 6.72 -14.15
#